data_AF-A0A821ZL76-F1
#
_entry.id   AF-A0A821ZL76-F1
#
_cell.length_a   1.000
_cell.length_b   1.000
_cell.length_c   1.000
_cell.angle_alpha   90.00
_cell.angle_beta   90.00
_cell.angle_gamma   90.00
#
_symmetry.space_group_name_H-M   'P 1'
#
loop_
_entity.id
_entity.type
_entity.pdbx_description
1 polymer ?
#
loop_
_entity_poly.entity_id
_entity_poly.type
_entity_poly.pdbx_seq_one_letter_code
_entity_poly.pdbx_strand_id
1 'polypeptide(L)'
;MCTFTLYRGLQMPFNGVENMCKNIGNLISTNGFLSTTRNIDVAYMYAGIEMPTNNEKIPTLFIINVNIESQTNILADIGAISIISDESE
;
A
#
# COMPACT_ATOMS: atom_id res chain seq x y z
N MET A 1 -12.93 -12.78 -13.97
CA MET A 1 -12.39 -11.56 -13.36
C MET A 1 -12.28 -11.73 -11.86
N CYS A 2 -11.23 -12.44 -11.46
CA CYS A 2 -10.83 -12.53 -10.06
C CYS A 2 -10.03 -11.27 -9.70
N THR A 3 -10.70 -10.32 -9.04
CA THR A 3 -10.07 -9.09 -8.52
C THR A 3 -9.85 -9.25 -7.03
N PHE A 4 -8.65 -8.92 -6.57
CA PHE A 4 -8.33 -8.90 -5.14
C PHE A 4 -8.04 -7.47 -4.69
N THR A 5 -8.52 -7.12 -3.50
CA THR A 5 -8.21 -5.86 -2.84
C THR A 5 -7.04 -6.07 -1.89
N LEU A 6 -6.02 -5.24 -2.02
CA LEU A 6 -4.86 -5.16 -1.17
C LEU A 6 -4.76 -3.77 -0.56
N TYR A 7 -4.14 -3.69 0.61
CA TYR A 7 -4.00 -2.47 1.37
C TYR A 7 -2.53 -2.14 1.59
N ARG A 8 -2.20 -0.85 1.62
CA ARG A 8 -0.88 -0.37 2.04
C ARG A 8 -1.05 0.88 2.89
N GLY A 9 -0.52 0.84 4.10
CA GLY A 9 -0.36 2.02 4.95
C GLY A 9 0.97 2.70 4.73
N LEU A 10 0.97 4.04 4.74
CA LEU A 10 2.18 4.84 4.69
C LEU A 10 1.94 6.21 5.33
N GLN A 11 2.93 6.71 6.07
CA GLN A 11 3.00 8.13 6.42
C GLN A 11 3.61 8.92 5.26
N MET A 12 2.80 9.74 4.60
CA MET A 12 3.23 10.55 3.46
C MET A 12 3.42 12.02 3.84
N PRO A 13 4.42 12.72 3.31
CA PRO A 13 4.51 14.16 3.49
C PRO A 13 3.34 14.87 2.79
N PHE A 14 2.91 16.02 3.30
CA PHE A 14 1.77 16.78 2.75
C PHE A 14 1.88 17.02 1.24
N ASN A 15 3.06 17.44 0.77
CA ASN A 15 3.32 17.65 -0.66
C ASN A 15 3.18 16.37 -1.50
N GLY A 16 3.46 15.20 -0.91
CA GLY A 16 3.25 13.90 -1.53
C GLY A 16 1.78 13.62 -1.75
N VAL A 17 0.94 13.91 -0.75
CA VAL A 17 -0.52 13.77 -0.87
C VAL A 17 -1.07 14.72 -1.93
N GLU A 18 -0.65 15.99 -1.92
CA GLU A 18 -1.05 16.95 -2.96
C GLU A 18 -0.66 16.49 -4.37
N ASN A 19 0.54 15.93 -4.53
CA ASN A 19 0.98 15.40 -5.81
C ASN A 19 0.12 14.21 -6.27
N MET A 20 -0.31 13.34 -5.36
CA MET A 20 -1.24 12.26 -5.69
C MET A 20 -2.59 12.83 -6.17
N CYS A 21 -3.14 13.82 -5.46
CA CYS A 21 -4.39 14.47 -5.86
C CYS A 21 -4.30 15.14 -7.24
N LYS A 22 -3.16 15.75 -7.57
CA LYS A 22 -2.92 16.37 -8.89
C LYS A 22 -2.78 15.37 -10.04
N ASN A 23 -2.53 14.09 -9.75
CA ASN A 23 -2.24 13.04 -10.73
C ASN A 23 -3.32 11.94 -10.77
N ILE A 24 -4.55 12.25 -10.38
CA ILE A 24 -5.67 11.31 -10.50
C ILE A 24 -5.86 10.91 -11.97
N GLY A 25 -5.90 9.60 -12.22
CA GLY A 25 -6.02 9.03 -13.57
C GLY A 25 -4.69 8.74 -14.27
N ASN A 26 -3.56 9.17 -13.69
CA ASN A 26 -2.23 8.87 -14.22
C ASN A 26 -1.64 7.58 -13.62
N LEU A 27 -0.59 7.06 -14.26
CA LEU A 27 0.18 5.94 -13.75
C LEU A 27 1.05 6.36 -12.57
N ILE A 28 0.97 5.62 -11.47
CA ILE A 28 1.89 5.75 -10.33
C ILE A 28 2.97 4.68 -10.49
N SER A 29 4.24 5.11 -10.53
CA SER A 29 5.39 4.22 -10.50
C SER A 29 6.17 4.44 -9.21
N THR A 30 6.55 3.35 -8.55
CA THR A 30 7.31 3.39 -7.31
C THR A 30 8.73 2.86 -7.55
N ASN A 31 9.74 3.62 -7.11
CA ASN A 31 11.13 3.16 -7.13
C ASN A 31 11.36 2.24 -5.91
N GLY A 32 10.95 0.97 -6.02
CA GLY A 32 11.13 -0.03 -4.96
C GLY A 32 10.05 -1.12 -4.96
N PHE A 33 10.17 -2.07 -4.03
CA PHE A 33 9.14 -3.09 -3.81
C PHE A 33 7.88 -2.46 -3.21
N LEU A 34 6.73 -2.91 -3.70
CA LEU A 34 5.42 -2.50 -3.22
C LEU A 34 4.88 -3.55 -2.24
N SER A 35 5.22 -3.42 -0.96
CA SER A 35 4.61 -4.25 0.10
C SER A 35 3.15 -3.90 0.30
N THR A 36 2.30 -4.91 0.37
CA THR A 36 0.86 -4.79 0.51
C THR A 36 0.35 -5.95 1.34
N THR A 37 -0.79 -5.77 2.00
CA THR A 37 -1.39 -6.81 2.83
C THR A 37 -2.88 -6.94 2.49
N ARG A 38 -3.45 -8.13 2.71
CA ARG A 38 -4.91 -8.32 2.66
C ARG A 38 -5.61 -7.85 3.94
N ASN A 39 -4.86 -7.60 5.01
CA ASN A 39 -5.41 -7.19 6.30
C ASN A 39 -5.35 -5.66 6.46
N ILE A 40 -6.52 -5.02 6.52
CA ILE A 40 -6.61 -3.56 6.67
C ILE A 40 -6.02 -3.05 7.99
N ASP A 41 -6.08 -3.84 9.07
CA ASP A 41 -5.56 -3.44 10.38
C ASP A 41 -4.03 -3.35 10.37
N VAL A 42 -3.37 -4.28 9.66
CA VAL A 42 -1.93 -4.22 9.40
C VAL A 42 -1.59 -2.96 8.60
N ALA A 43 -2.37 -2.65 7.57
CA ALA A 43 -2.18 -1.41 6.82
C ALA A 43 -2.38 -0.16 7.69
N TYR A 44 -3.36 -0.14 8.61
CA TYR A 44 -3.55 0.98 9.52
C TYR A 44 -2.38 1.17 10.50
N MET A 45 -1.81 0.07 10.99
CA MET A 45 -0.60 0.10 11.81
C MET A 45 0.55 0.78 11.06
N TYR A 46 0.78 0.40 9.79
CA TYR A 46 1.81 1.00 8.94
C TYR A 46 1.53 2.45 8.51
N ALA A 47 0.25 2.85 8.44
CA ALA A 47 -0.11 4.25 8.22
C ALA A 47 0.19 5.13 9.44
N GLY A 48 0.45 4.53 10.61
CA GLY A 48 0.76 5.26 11.84
C GLY A 48 -0.42 6.05 12.37
N ILE A 49 -1.64 5.52 12.25
CA ILE A 49 -2.88 6.17 12.72
C ILE A 49 -2.86 6.44 14.23
N GLU A 50 -2.22 5.56 15.00
CA GLU A 50 -2.12 5.68 16.46
C GLU A 50 -0.88 6.47 16.94
N MET A 51 -0.05 6.95 16.00
CA MET A 51 1.15 7.72 16.33
C MET A 51 0.81 9.21 16.47
N PRO A 52 1.46 9.95 17.39
CA PRO A 52 1.32 11.41 17.45
C PRO A 52 1.67 11.99 16.08
N THR A 53 0.73 12.75 15.50
CA THR A 53 0.96 13.42 14.22
C THR A 53 2.10 14.42 14.38
N ASN A 54 3.26 14.09 13.79
CA ASN A 54 4.19 15.14 13.40
C ASN A 54 3.53 15.88 12.23
N ASN A 55 3.33 17.19 12.35
CA ASN A 55 2.59 18.03 11.38
C ASN A 55 3.11 17.96 9.94
N GLU A 56 4.26 17.33 9.71
CA GLU A 56 4.88 17.17 8.41
C GLU A 56 4.40 15.94 7.62
N LYS A 57 3.77 14.94 8.28
CA LYS A 57 3.33 13.70 7.65
C LYS A 57 1.86 13.37 7.94
N ILE A 58 1.18 12.89 6.91
CA ILE A 58 -0.23 12.50 6.92
C ILE A 58 -0.30 10.96 6.84
N PRO A 59 -0.98 10.31 7.80
CA PRO A 59 -1.37 8.90 7.69
C PRO A 59 -2.19 8.68 6.41
N THR A 60 -1.69 7.83 5.52
CA THR A 60 -2.30 7.58 4.21
C THR A 60 -2.54 6.08 4.03
N LEU A 61 -3.76 5.72 3.64
CA LEU A 61 -4.15 4.36 3.27
C LEU A 61 -4.34 4.27 1.77
N PHE A 62 -3.63 3.35 1.14
CA PHE A 62 -3.84 2.95 -0.25
C PHE A 62 -4.73 1.71 -0.31
N ILE A 63 -5.76 1.76 -1.15
CA ILE A 63 -6.62 0.63 -1.48
C ILE A 63 -6.34 0.27 -2.93
N ILE A 64 -5.79 -0.92 -3.16
CA ILE A 64 -5.23 -1.35 -4.44
C ILE A 64 -6.07 -2.51 -4.95
N ASN A 65 -6.68 -2.36 -6.12
CA ASN A 65 -7.41 -3.44 -6.78
C ASN A 65 -6.50 -4.10 -7.83
N VAL A 66 -6.16 -5.36 -7.60
CA VAL A 66 -5.31 -6.14 -8.50
C VAL A 66 -6.18 -7.09 -9.30
N ASN A 67 -6.10 -6.97 -10.64
CA ASN A 67 -6.62 -7.97 -11.55
C ASN A 67 -5.50 -8.96 -11.89
N ILE A 68 -5.64 -10.21 -11.43
CA ILE A 68 -4.61 -11.24 -11.67
C ILE A 68 -4.64 -11.75 -13.12
N GLU A 69 -5.80 -11.66 -13.79
CA GLU A 69 -5.97 -12.13 -15.17
C GLU A 69 -5.30 -11.20 -16.19
N SER A 70 -4.85 -10.00 -15.78
CA SER A 70 -4.22 -9.01 -16.68
C SER A 70 -2.69 -9.07 -16.72
N GLN A 71 -2.04 -10.17 -16.32
CA GLN A 71 -0.62 -10.13 -15.94
C GLN A 71 0.41 -10.40 -17.03
N THR A 72 1.24 -9.38 -17.25
CA THR A 72 2.68 -9.48 -17.55
C THR A 72 3.56 -9.25 -16.30
N ASN A 73 2.97 -9.03 -15.12
CA ASN A 73 3.70 -8.66 -13.90
C ASN A 73 3.94 -9.88 -13.00
N ILE A 74 5.18 -10.01 -12.51
CA ILE A 74 5.59 -11.03 -11.54
C ILE A 74 4.97 -10.68 -10.18
N LEU A 75 4.02 -11.47 -9.72
CA LEU A 75 3.58 -11.46 -8.33
C LEU A 75 4.33 -12.54 -7.55
N ALA A 76 4.69 -12.24 -6.30
CA ALA A 76 5.16 -13.22 -5.35
C ALA A 76 4.32 -13.10 -4.09
N ASP A 77 3.59 -14.16 -3.75
CA ASP A 77 3.01 -14.35 -2.43
C ASP A 77 4.13 -14.87 -1.53
N ILE A 78 4.53 -14.09 -0.53
CA ILE A 78 5.69 -14.39 0.31
C ILE A 78 5.30 -14.65 1.77
N GLY A 79 4.01 -14.74 2.07
CA GLY A 79 3.53 -15.06 3.43
C GLY A 79 4.16 -16.32 4.01
N ALA A 80 4.53 -17.30 3.18
CA ALA A 80 5.19 -18.55 3.61
C ALA A 80 6.69 -18.40 3.93
N ILE A 81 7.34 -17.30 3.53
CA ILE A 81 8.80 -17.06 3.66
C ILE A 81 9.09 -15.77 4.45
N SER A 82 8.07 -14.95 4.71
CA SER A 82 8.22 -13.74 5.52
C SER A 82 8.69 -14.09 6.93
N ILE A 83 9.70 -13.34 7.39
CA ILE A 83 10.23 -13.43 8.76
C ILE A 83 9.15 -13.02 9.79
N ILE A 84 8.11 -12.32 9.34
CA ILE A 84 6.92 -11.97 10.11
C ILE A 84 5.72 -12.62 9.43
N SER A 85 5.42 -13.86 9.82
CA SER A 85 4.41 -14.70 9.19
C SER A 85 2.96 -14.17 9.29
N ASP A 86 2.69 -13.20 10.17
CA ASP A 86 1.35 -12.64 10.40
C ASP A 86 0.95 -11.51 9.44
N GLU A 87 1.84 -11.05 8.55
CA GLU A 87 1.56 -9.88 7.69
C GLU A 87 0.74 -10.20 6.43
N SER A 88 0.64 -11.48 6.05
CA SER A 88 -0.10 -11.95 4.87
C SER A 88 0.23 -11.16 3.58
N GLU A 89 1.52 -11.07 3.27
CA GLU A 89 2.09 -10.38 2.10
C GLU A 89 2.10 -11.22 0.81
#